data_AF-A0A7S1KC08-F1
#
_entry.id   AF-A0A7S1KC08-F1
#
_cell.length_a   1.000
_cell.length_b   1.000
_cell.length_c   1.000
_cell.angle_alpha   90.00
_cell.angle_beta   90.00
_cell.angle_gamma   90.00
#
_symmetry.space_group_name_H-M   'P 1'
#
loop_
_entity.id
_entity.type
_entity.pdbx_description
1 polymer ?
#
loop_
_entity_poly.entity_id
_entity_poly.type
_entity_poly.pdbx_seq_one_letter_code
_entity_poly.pdbx_strand_id
1 'polypeptide(L)'
;MKELLRSRSESPGLESLRCCAVFRTLIKIRPNDFLTDDLENKAAWMESLTATFCTETTSYDFKRSLEGKEKEWLALLESAEPLEVVKQANCMSLVTQYWEKSYEEYTVFLEPRMVFISRVVSILVLVMSVLLHIKIINGHSPFWSASDTPLWSEITSAGAEAKHLAENVISPRYIGWATDASLWLVWAWAWAWNNDAWLYVTLATGAGFILQEVYQAIRLGASYLADSWNCIDFAGSSSIIAFAVIHFRGYSTTTEMSAGIVIALLSALRLLQTASLHQAVGPLILAVVKMISDISMFLVLYAYILLIFAGVFNVLSSDEDHEYFGTYGKATLTLFYAAVGEFN
;
A
#
# COMPACT_ATOMS: atom_id res chain seq x y z
N MET A 1 -30.16 28.86 -14.36
CA MET A 1 -28.91 28.08 -14.59
C MET A 1 -29.20 26.60 -14.86
N LYS A 2 -29.91 25.88 -13.98
CA LYS A 2 -30.32 24.47 -14.21
C LYS A 2 -30.99 24.24 -15.57
N GLU A 3 -31.93 25.11 -15.92
CA GLU A 3 -32.67 25.03 -17.18
C GLU A 3 -31.83 25.41 -18.42
N LEU A 4 -30.84 26.30 -18.23
CA LEU A 4 -29.85 26.63 -19.27
C LEU A 4 -28.88 25.47 -19.52
N LEU A 5 -28.40 24.80 -18.46
CA LEU A 5 -27.55 23.62 -18.60
C LEU A 5 -28.31 22.47 -19.27
N ARG A 6 -29.59 22.27 -18.91
CA ARG A 6 -30.43 21.22 -19.49
C ARG A 6 -30.79 21.46 -20.95
N SER A 7 -30.99 22.70 -21.36
CA SER A 7 -31.41 23.04 -22.74
C SER A 7 -30.26 23.14 -23.74
N ARG A 8 -29.03 23.36 -23.25
CA ARG A 8 -27.88 23.69 -24.12
C ARG A 8 -26.76 22.64 -24.12
N SER A 9 -26.71 21.75 -23.13
CA SER A 9 -25.66 20.73 -23.03
C SER A 9 -26.12 19.39 -23.59
N GLU A 10 -25.28 18.78 -24.41
CA GLU A 10 -25.43 17.37 -24.84
C GLU A 10 -25.34 16.39 -23.67
N SER A 11 -24.63 16.77 -22.60
CA SER A 11 -24.37 15.96 -21.42
C SER A 11 -24.43 16.84 -20.17
N PRO A 12 -25.63 17.05 -19.59
CA PRO A 12 -25.80 17.95 -18.45
C PRO A 12 -24.99 17.50 -17.23
N GLY A 13 -24.79 16.18 -17.05
CA GLY A 13 -23.91 15.64 -16.03
C GLY A 13 -22.46 16.05 -16.23
N LEU A 14 -21.91 15.88 -17.44
CA LEU A 14 -20.48 16.13 -17.70
C LEU A 14 -20.14 17.60 -17.52
N GLU A 15 -20.99 18.51 -18.01
CA GLU A 15 -20.79 19.95 -17.83
C GLU A 15 -20.90 20.36 -16.35
N SER A 16 -21.82 19.74 -15.61
CA SER A 16 -21.95 20.01 -14.17
C SER A 16 -20.70 19.56 -13.42
N LEU A 17 -20.15 18.40 -13.78
CA LEU A 17 -18.91 17.87 -13.23
C LEU A 17 -17.68 18.71 -13.61
N ARG A 18 -17.58 19.17 -14.86
CA ARG A 18 -16.52 20.11 -15.31
C ARG A 18 -16.51 21.39 -14.46
N CYS A 19 -17.68 21.99 -14.26
CA CYS A 19 -17.80 23.18 -13.42
C CYS A 19 -17.40 22.89 -11.96
N CYS A 20 -17.81 21.74 -11.41
CA CYS A 20 -17.41 21.31 -10.08
C CYS A 20 -15.89 21.20 -9.95
N ALA A 21 -15.22 20.57 -10.92
CA ALA A 21 -13.76 20.47 -10.95
C ALA A 21 -13.09 21.85 -10.96
N VAL A 22 -13.55 22.78 -11.81
CA VAL A 22 -13.03 24.15 -11.87
C VAL A 22 -13.18 24.86 -10.52
N PHE A 23 -14.35 24.77 -9.88
CA PHE A 23 -14.55 25.39 -8.57
C PHE A 23 -13.64 24.78 -7.50
N ARG A 24 -13.50 23.45 -7.45
CA ARG A 24 -12.57 22.75 -6.54
C ARG A 24 -11.12 23.18 -6.77
N THR A 25 -10.68 23.39 -8.02
CA THR A 25 -9.36 23.93 -8.33
C THR A 25 -9.19 25.37 -7.86
N LEU A 26 -10.20 26.23 -8.05
CA LEU A 26 -10.16 27.62 -7.59
C LEU A 26 -10.08 27.73 -6.07
N ILE A 27 -10.82 26.90 -5.34
CA ILE A 27 -10.76 26.80 -3.87
C ILE A 27 -9.35 26.45 -3.42
N LYS A 28 -8.70 25.46 -4.03
CA LYS A 28 -7.32 25.03 -3.68
C LYS A 28 -6.26 26.13 -3.86
N ILE A 29 -6.45 27.06 -4.79
CA ILE A 29 -5.47 28.13 -5.10
C ILE A 29 -5.71 29.38 -4.23
N ARG A 30 -6.92 29.54 -3.67
CA ARG A 30 -7.32 30.77 -2.96
C ARG A 30 -7.05 30.67 -1.45
N PRO A 31 -6.81 31.82 -0.78
CA PRO A 31 -6.86 31.89 0.67
C PRO A 31 -8.28 31.65 1.20
N ASN A 32 -8.39 31.20 2.44
CA ASN A 32 -9.69 30.96 3.10
C ASN A 32 -10.38 32.30 3.41
N ASP A 33 -11.16 32.80 2.46
CA ASP A 33 -11.97 34.02 2.54
C ASP A 33 -13.47 33.73 2.28
N PHE A 34 -14.34 34.72 2.47
CA PHE A 34 -15.79 34.58 2.23
C PHE A 34 -16.13 34.14 0.79
N LEU A 35 -15.28 34.46 -0.19
CA LEU A 35 -15.49 34.04 -1.57
C LEU A 35 -15.17 32.55 -1.73
N THR A 36 -14.18 32.02 -1.01
CA THR A 36 -13.91 30.58 -0.93
C THR A 36 -15.13 29.83 -0.40
N ASP A 37 -15.83 30.34 0.62
CA ASP A 37 -17.08 29.74 1.13
C ASP A 37 -18.20 29.73 0.07
N ASP A 38 -18.37 30.80 -0.72
CA ASP A 38 -19.36 30.81 -1.81
C ASP A 38 -18.98 29.80 -2.91
N LEU A 39 -17.69 29.72 -3.27
CA LEU A 39 -17.20 28.75 -4.25
C LEU A 39 -17.42 27.31 -3.79
N GLU A 40 -17.21 27.00 -2.51
CA GLU A 40 -17.50 25.69 -1.92
C GLU A 40 -18.98 25.35 -2.04
N ASN A 41 -19.87 26.30 -1.70
CA ASN A 41 -21.31 26.12 -1.85
C ASN A 41 -21.71 25.90 -3.31
N LYS A 42 -21.10 26.61 -4.27
CA LYS A 42 -21.32 26.36 -5.71
C LYS A 42 -20.81 24.98 -6.14
N ALA A 43 -19.63 24.58 -5.70
CA ALA A 43 -19.06 23.27 -6.02
C ALA A 43 -19.96 22.13 -5.51
N ALA A 44 -20.41 22.22 -4.25
CA ALA A 44 -21.33 21.25 -3.64
C ALA A 44 -22.67 21.18 -4.38
N TRP A 45 -23.20 22.33 -4.82
CA TRP A 45 -24.42 22.36 -5.63
C TRP A 45 -24.23 21.70 -7.01
N MET A 46 -23.10 21.95 -7.68
CA MET A 46 -22.77 21.31 -8.96
C MET A 46 -22.56 19.80 -8.80
N GLU A 47 -21.91 19.36 -7.72
CA GLU A 47 -21.77 17.95 -7.37
C GLU A 47 -23.14 17.28 -7.15
N SER A 48 -24.03 17.93 -6.40
CA SER A 48 -25.40 17.44 -6.17
C SER A 48 -26.18 17.29 -7.48
N LEU A 49 -26.08 18.26 -8.40
CA LEU A 49 -26.71 18.15 -9.73
C LEU A 49 -26.17 16.96 -10.53
N THR A 50 -24.86 16.75 -10.53
CA THR A 50 -24.23 15.60 -11.19
C THR A 50 -24.68 14.29 -10.56
N ALA A 51 -24.78 14.23 -9.22
CA ALA A 51 -25.26 13.05 -8.50
C ALA A 51 -26.71 12.75 -8.86
N THR A 52 -27.60 13.76 -8.86
CA THR A 52 -29.00 13.62 -9.31
C THR A 52 -29.08 13.12 -10.75
N PHE A 53 -28.25 13.64 -11.66
CA PHE A 53 -28.18 13.14 -13.03
C PHE A 53 -27.80 11.66 -13.07
N CYS A 54 -26.79 11.23 -12.30
CA CYS A 54 -26.40 9.83 -12.20
C CYS A 54 -27.51 8.94 -11.59
N THR A 55 -28.36 9.45 -10.70
CA THR A 55 -29.45 8.68 -10.07
C THR A 55 -30.71 8.61 -10.95
N GLU A 56 -31.13 9.74 -11.54
CA GLU A 56 -32.40 9.85 -12.28
C GLU A 56 -32.31 9.34 -13.73
N THR A 57 -31.11 9.26 -14.30
CA THR A 57 -30.91 8.81 -15.69
C THR A 57 -30.87 7.29 -15.74
N THR A 58 -31.49 6.69 -16.76
CA THR A 58 -31.38 5.24 -16.97
C THR A 58 -29.93 4.86 -17.30
N SER A 59 -29.50 3.64 -16.96
CA SER A 59 -28.12 3.20 -17.24
C SER A 59 -27.77 3.29 -18.73
N TYR A 60 -28.73 3.03 -19.62
CA TYR A 60 -28.55 3.16 -21.07
C TYR A 60 -28.35 4.61 -21.50
N ASP A 61 -29.23 5.52 -21.06
CA ASP A 61 -29.12 6.94 -21.41
C ASP A 61 -27.88 7.59 -20.81
N PHE A 62 -27.50 7.17 -19.60
CA PHE A 62 -26.28 7.64 -18.93
C PHE A 62 -25.04 7.27 -19.75
N LYS A 63 -24.90 6.00 -20.13
CA LYS A 63 -23.79 5.55 -20.99
C LYS A 63 -23.78 6.27 -22.32
N ARG A 64 -24.94 6.36 -22.98
CA ARG A 64 -25.09 7.04 -24.27
C ARG A 64 -24.70 8.52 -24.16
N SER A 65 -25.03 9.19 -23.07
CA SER A 65 -24.67 10.59 -22.84
C SER A 65 -23.17 10.82 -22.63
N LEU A 66 -22.42 9.75 -22.31
CA LEU A 66 -20.98 9.77 -22.08
C LEU A 66 -20.20 9.03 -23.17
N GLU A 67 -20.86 8.56 -24.22
CA GLU A 67 -20.23 7.80 -25.30
C GLU A 67 -19.12 8.64 -25.98
N GLY A 68 -17.88 8.14 -25.91
CA GLY A 68 -16.69 8.84 -26.41
C GLY A 68 -16.13 9.92 -25.49
N LYS A 69 -16.77 10.18 -24.34
CA LYS A 69 -16.38 11.17 -23.32
C LYS A 69 -16.08 10.51 -21.95
N GLU A 70 -15.97 9.18 -21.89
CA GLU A 70 -15.80 8.42 -20.65
C GLU A 70 -14.46 8.72 -19.97
N LYS A 71 -13.38 8.81 -20.76
CA LYS A 71 -12.04 9.15 -20.24
C LYS A 71 -12.02 10.53 -19.59
N GLU A 72 -12.71 11.49 -20.21
CA GLU A 72 -12.83 12.83 -19.67
C GLU A 72 -13.65 12.83 -18.37
N TRP A 73 -14.79 12.14 -18.37
CA TRP A 73 -15.60 11.99 -17.15
C TRP A 73 -14.79 11.44 -15.98
N LEU A 74 -13.99 10.38 -16.21
CA LEU A 74 -13.14 9.78 -15.19
C LEU A 74 -12.03 10.71 -14.70
N ALA A 75 -11.36 11.42 -15.62
CA ALA A 75 -10.35 12.42 -15.25
C ALA A 75 -10.96 13.55 -14.41
N LEU A 76 -12.21 13.95 -14.70
CA LEU A 76 -12.92 14.95 -13.91
C LEU A 76 -13.32 14.42 -12.53
N LEU A 77 -13.79 13.17 -12.43
CA LEU A 77 -14.05 12.53 -11.14
C LEU A 77 -12.79 12.49 -10.27
N GLU A 78 -11.65 12.14 -10.85
CA GLU A 78 -10.37 12.11 -10.15
C GLU A 78 -9.94 13.51 -9.70
N SER A 79 -10.02 14.51 -10.58
CA SER A 79 -9.61 15.87 -10.25
C SER A 79 -10.52 16.60 -9.25
N ALA A 80 -11.83 16.35 -9.31
CA ALA A 80 -12.82 17.02 -8.48
C ALA A 80 -13.07 16.32 -7.15
N GLU A 81 -12.75 15.02 -7.05
CA GLU A 81 -13.08 14.15 -5.92
C GLU A 81 -14.55 14.29 -5.43
N PRO A 82 -15.56 14.14 -6.31
CA PRO A 82 -16.96 14.34 -5.96
C PRO A 82 -17.54 13.08 -5.33
N LEU A 83 -17.42 12.97 -4.01
CA LEU A 83 -17.80 11.79 -3.23
C LEU A 83 -19.26 11.35 -3.46
N GLU A 84 -20.19 12.29 -3.65
CA GLU A 84 -21.61 11.95 -3.85
C GLU A 84 -21.91 11.40 -5.24
N VAL A 85 -21.11 11.78 -6.25
CA VAL A 85 -21.25 11.27 -7.63
C VAL A 85 -20.70 9.86 -7.74
N VAL A 86 -19.53 9.60 -7.14
CA VAL A 86 -18.84 8.30 -7.25
C VAL A 86 -19.63 7.17 -6.59
N LYS A 87 -20.45 7.48 -5.57
CA LYS A 87 -21.34 6.52 -4.89
C LYS A 87 -22.55 6.09 -5.72
N GLN A 88 -22.88 6.81 -6.81
CA GLN A 88 -24.08 6.51 -7.59
C GLN A 88 -23.91 5.24 -8.42
N ALA A 89 -24.95 4.41 -8.48
CA ALA A 89 -24.91 3.10 -9.14
C ALA A 89 -24.47 3.16 -10.62
N ASN A 90 -24.97 4.16 -11.37
CA ASN A 90 -24.56 4.36 -12.76
C ASN A 90 -23.09 4.74 -12.90
N CYS A 91 -22.57 5.59 -12.00
CA CYS A 91 -21.16 5.96 -11.97
C CYS A 91 -20.28 4.76 -11.64
N MET A 92 -20.64 3.99 -10.59
CA MET A 92 -19.92 2.75 -10.24
C MET A 92 -19.94 1.75 -11.40
N SER A 93 -21.08 1.56 -12.07
CA SER A 93 -21.18 0.66 -13.23
C SER A 93 -20.28 1.08 -14.39
N LEU A 94 -20.20 2.39 -14.68
CA LEU A 94 -19.31 2.92 -15.70
C LEU A 94 -17.85 2.72 -15.34
N VAL A 95 -17.46 3.01 -14.10
CA VAL A 95 -16.09 2.80 -13.61
C VAL A 95 -15.72 1.32 -13.73
N THR A 96 -16.57 0.41 -13.25
CA THR A 96 -16.33 -1.04 -13.36
C THR A 96 -16.14 -1.47 -14.81
N GLN A 97 -17.01 -1.04 -15.73
CA GLN A 97 -16.88 -1.37 -17.14
C GLN A 97 -15.65 -0.76 -17.80
N TYR A 98 -15.28 0.46 -17.44
CA TYR A 98 -14.07 1.10 -17.96
C TYR A 98 -12.82 0.34 -17.53
N TRP A 99 -12.79 -0.10 -16.27
CA TRP A 99 -11.74 -0.97 -15.76
C TRP A 99 -11.73 -2.31 -16.51
N GLU A 100 -12.86 -3.01 -16.63
CA GLU A 100 -12.98 -4.27 -17.38
C GLU A 100 -12.51 -4.14 -18.83
N LYS A 101 -12.95 -3.10 -19.56
CA LYS A 101 -12.55 -2.83 -20.94
C LYS A 101 -11.06 -2.52 -21.07
N SER A 102 -10.50 -1.79 -20.10
CA SER A 102 -9.06 -1.55 -20.07
C SER A 102 -8.29 -2.86 -19.96
N TYR A 103 -8.84 -3.92 -19.35
CA TYR A 103 -8.23 -5.25 -19.34
C TYR A 103 -8.44 -6.02 -20.66
N GLU A 104 -9.58 -5.87 -21.33
CA GLU A 104 -9.83 -6.53 -22.62
C GLU A 104 -8.89 -6.06 -23.75
N GLU A 105 -8.48 -4.78 -23.72
CA GLU A 105 -7.56 -4.22 -24.71
C GLU A 105 -6.13 -4.80 -24.56
N TYR A 106 -5.78 -5.30 -23.37
CA TYR A 106 -4.61 -6.14 -23.20
C TYR A 106 -4.96 -7.58 -23.59
N THR A 107 -4.18 -8.18 -24.48
CA THR A 107 -4.34 -9.57 -24.96
C THR A 107 -4.18 -10.65 -23.87
N VAL A 108 -4.06 -10.22 -22.61
CA VAL A 108 -3.89 -11.01 -21.40
C VAL A 108 -5.03 -10.66 -20.45
N PHE A 109 -6.07 -11.51 -20.43
CA PHE A 109 -7.18 -11.38 -19.51
C PHE A 109 -6.71 -11.81 -18.10
N LEU A 110 -6.29 -10.85 -17.29
CA LEU A 110 -5.96 -11.10 -15.89
C LEU A 110 -7.10 -10.56 -15.03
N GLU A 111 -7.77 -11.44 -14.30
CA GLU A 111 -8.76 -10.99 -13.33
C GLU A 111 -8.08 -10.07 -12.30
N PRO A 112 -8.61 -8.86 -12.03
CA PRO A 112 -8.02 -7.90 -11.09
C PRO A 112 -7.78 -8.50 -9.69
N ARG A 113 -8.66 -9.43 -9.30
CA ARG A 113 -8.58 -10.20 -8.05
C ARG A 113 -7.27 -10.98 -7.95
N MET A 114 -6.77 -11.47 -9.06
CA MET A 114 -5.61 -12.36 -9.07
C MET A 114 -4.28 -11.60 -9.08
N VAL A 115 -4.23 -10.40 -9.67
CA VAL A 115 -3.10 -9.46 -9.51
C VAL A 115 -3.02 -8.96 -8.07
N PHE A 116 -4.17 -8.72 -7.44
CA PHE A 116 -4.24 -8.42 -6.03
C PHE A 116 -3.74 -9.60 -5.18
N ILE A 117 -4.21 -10.82 -5.45
CA ILE A 117 -3.80 -12.03 -4.74
C ILE A 117 -2.29 -12.25 -4.91
N SER A 118 -1.73 -12.12 -6.11
CA SER A 118 -0.29 -12.32 -6.34
C SER A 118 0.57 -11.37 -5.51
N ARG A 119 0.16 -10.10 -5.38
CA ARG A 119 0.83 -9.09 -4.55
C ARG A 119 0.70 -9.38 -3.06
N VAL A 120 -0.50 -9.67 -2.58
CA VAL A 120 -0.73 -10.02 -1.16
C VAL A 120 0.09 -11.24 -0.77
N VAL A 121 0.07 -12.24 -1.64
CA VAL A 121 0.80 -13.48 -1.43
C VAL A 121 2.29 -13.13 -1.44
N SER A 122 2.84 -12.47 -2.48
CA SER A 122 4.27 -12.02 -2.59
C SER A 122 4.81 -11.40 -1.29
N ILE A 123 4.04 -10.47 -0.72
CA ILE A 123 4.46 -9.76 0.47
C ILE A 123 4.37 -10.62 1.75
N LEU A 124 3.35 -11.50 1.87
CA LEU A 124 3.27 -12.46 2.99
C LEU A 124 4.47 -13.40 3.03
N VAL A 125 4.96 -13.87 1.88
CA VAL A 125 6.18 -14.70 1.85
C VAL A 125 7.40 -13.90 2.26
N LEU A 126 7.58 -12.68 1.76
CA LEU A 126 8.70 -11.85 2.18
C LEU A 126 8.72 -11.64 3.70
N VAL A 127 7.55 -11.38 4.30
CA VAL A 127 7.42 -11.29 5.77
C VAL A 127 7.77 -12.60 6.45
N MET A 128 7.22 -13.73 6.02
CA MET A 128 7.50 -15.05 6.59
C MET A 128 8.98 -15.41 6.51
N SER A 129 9.63 -15.07 5.40
CA SER A 129 11.05 -15.33 5.16
C SER A 129 11.96 -14.50 6.06
N VAL A 130 11.64 -13.22 6.25
CA VAL A 130 12.36 -12.37 7.21
C VAL A 130 12.20 -12.90 8.64
N LEU A 131 10.98 -13.25 9.05
CA LEU A 131 10.71 -13.81 10.38
C LEU A 131 11.45 -15.12 10.61
N LEU A 132 11.49 -15.98 9.57
CA LEU A 132 12.24 -17.23 9.62
C LEU A 132 13.75 -16.99 9.72
N HIS A 133 14.28 -16.03 8.98
CA HIS A 133 15.69 -15.65 9.04
C HIS A 133 16.09 -15.17 10.44
N ILE A 134 15.27 -14.32 11.07
CA ILE A 134 15.46 -13.89 12.47
C ILE A 134 15.52 -15.11 13.40
N LYS A 135 14.64 -16.09 13.18
CA LYS A 135 14.62 -17.33 13.98
C LYS A 135 15.87 -18.18 13.80
N ILE A 136 16.39 -18.27 12.56
CA ILE A 136 17.63 -19.00 12.25
C ILE A 136 18.84 -18.34 12.93
N ILE A 137 18.97 -17.01 12.83
CA ILE A 137 20.10 -16.30 13.46
C ILE A 137 20.05 -16.43 14.99
N ASN A 138 18.85 -16.51 15.59
CA ASN A 138 18.69 -16.75 17.04
C ASN A 138 19.09 -18.15 17.52
N GLY A 139 19.72 -18.98 16.67
CA GLY A 139 20.31 -20.26 17.05
C GLY A 139 19.30 -21.33 17.46
N HIS A 140 18.00 -21.08 17.27
CA HIS A 140 16.98 -22.11 17.43
C HIS A 140 16.98 -22.97 16.16
N SER A 141 17.57 -24.16 16.25
CA SER A 141 17.47 -25.16 15.18
C SER A 141 16.01 -25.29 14.76
N PRO A 142 15.69 -25.18 13.46
CA PRO A 142 14.31 -25.31 13.00
C PRO A 142 13.73 -26.62 13.55
N PHE A 143 12.59 -26.50 14.21
CA PHE A 143 11.90 -27.55 14.98
C PHE A 143 11.48 -28.78 14.15
N TRP A 144 11.86 -28.84 12.87
CA TRP A 144 11.56 -29.95 11.98
C TRP A 144 12.75 -30.90 11.97
N SER A 145 12.74 -31.92 12.83
CA SER A 145 13.61 -33.09 12.62
C SER A 145 13.19 -33.76 11.32
N ALA A 146 14.16 -34.09 10.47
CA ALA A 146 13.97 -34.67 9.14
C ALA A 146 13.29 -36.06 9.12
N SER A 147 12.69 -36.51 10.22
CA SER A 147 12.12 -37.85 10.38
C SER A 147 10.63 -37.96 10.05
N ASP A 148 9.88 -36.86 9.97
CA ASP A 148 8.41 -36.92 9.91
C ASP A 148 7.88 -36.24 8.63
N THR A 149 7.80 -36.96 7.50
CA THR A 149 7.37 -36.35 6.22
C THR A 149 6.47 -37.24 5.33
N PRO A 150 5.14 -37.18 5.49
CA PRO A 150 4.18 -37.41 4.39
C PRO A 150 3.82 -36.12 3.62
N LEU A 151 3.97 -34.94 4.25
CA LEU A 151 3.58 -33.65 3.64
C LEU A 151 4.52 -33.20 2.50
N TRP A 152 5.79 -33.60 2.54
CA TRP A 152 6.80 -33.16 1.57
C TRP A 152 6.71 -33.86 0.22
N SER A 153 6.26 -35.11 0.19
CA SER A 153 5.96 -35.82 -1.06
C SER A 153 4.79 -35.17 -1.81
N GLU A 154 3.82 -34.61 -1.09
CA GLU A 154 2.70 -33.88 -1.71
C GLU A 154 3.14 -32.53 -2.28
N ILE A 155 3.97 -31.77 -1.55
CA ILE A 155 4.45 -30.45 -2.02
C ILE A 155 5.38 -30.59 -3.23
N THR A 156 6.28 -31.59 -3.23
CA THR A 156 7.20 -31.84 -4.37
C THR A 156 6.46 -32.34 -5.61
N SER A 157 5.44 -33.17 -5.42
CA SER A 157 4.52 -33.60 -6.49
C SER A 157 3.79 -32.41 -7.11
N ALA A 158 3.23 -31.51 -6.29
CA ALA A 158 2.52 -30.32 -6.77
C ALA A 158 3.46 -29.35 -7.52
N GLY A 159 4.71 -29.21 -7.07
CA GLY A 159 5.72 -28.38 -7.75
C GLY A 159 6.14 -28.91 -9.13
N ALA A 160 6.22 -30.23 -9.31
CA ALA A 160 6.56 -30.84 -10.59
C ALA A 160 5.44 -30.66 -11.63
N GLU A 161 4.18 -30.75 -11.19
CA GLU A 161 3.00 -30.53 -12.03
C GLU A 161 2.88 -29.06 -12.47
N ALA A 162 3.16 -28.11 -11.56
CA ALA A 162 3.21 -26.68 -11.86
C ALA A 162 4.32 -26.31 -12.85
N LYS A 163 5.50 -26.95 -12.76
CA LYS A 163 6.61 -26.74 -13.70
C LYS A 163 6.25 -27.20 -15.13
N HIS A 164 5.60 -28.35 -15.27
CA HIS A 164 5.15 -28.86 -16.57
C HIS A 164 4.04 -27.98 -17.20
N LEU A 165 3.22 -27.34 -16.37
CA LEU A 165 2.26 -26.31 -16.80
C LEU A 165 2.95 -25.00 -17.24
N ALA A 166 4.00 -24.59 -16.54
CA ALA A 166 4.76 -23.37 -16.87
C ALA A 166 5.59 -23.51 -18.16
N GLU A 167 6.19 -24.67 -18.42
CA GLU A 167 7.04 -24.91 -19.60
C GLU A 167 6.23 -25.02 -20.91
N ASN A 168 4.94 -25.36 -20.84
CA ASN A 168 4.07 -25.48 -22.01
C ASN A 168 3.27 -24.21 -22.35
N VAL A 169 3.41 -23.14 -21.57
CA VAL A 169 2.64 -21.89 -21.75
C VAL A 169 3.59 -20.69 -21.79
N ILE A 170 4.50 -20.69 -22.76
CA ILE A 170 5.36 -19.52 -23.06
C ILE A 170 4.60 -18.60 -24.01
N SER A 171 3.73 -17.76 -23.44
CA SER A 171 3.31 -16.52 -24.09
C SER A 171 3.49 -15.36 -23.12
N PRO A 172 3.63 -14.11 -23.60
CA PRO A 172 3.77 -12.91 -22.75
C PRO A 172 2.65 -12.75 -21.70
N ARG A 173 1.55 -13.53 -21.82
CA ARG A 173 0.42 -13.63 -20.89
C ARG A 173 0.79 -13.99 -19.44
N TYR A 174 1.91 -14.66 -19.21
CA TYR A 174 2.25 -15.17 -17.89
C TYR A 174 3.37 -14.40 -17.20
N ILE A 175 3.99 -13.38 -17.80
CA ILE A 175 5.21 -12.80 -17.22
C ILE A 175 4.93 -12.10 -15.87
N GLY A 176 3.82 -11.38 -15.70
CA GLY A 176 3.50 -10.74 -14.42
C GLY A 176 3.06 -11.71 -13.31
N TRP A 177 2.51 -12.86 -13.69
CA TRP A 177 2.07 -13.90 -12.75
C TRP A 177 3.15 -14.93 -12.49
N ALA A 178 3.97 -15.24 -13.48
CA ALA A 178 5.14 -16.07 -13.37
C ALA A 178 6.21 -15.33 -12.58
N THR A 179 6.40 -14.01 -12.69
CA THR A 179 7.32 -13.33 -11.77
C THR A 179 6.85 -13.49 -10.33
N ASP A 180 5.57 -13.22 -10.04
CA ASP A 180 5.08 -13.32 -8.67
C ASP A 180 5.01 -14.75 -8.18
N ALA A 181 4.42 -15.71 -8.93
CA ALA A 181 4.22 -17.14 -8.59
C ALA A 181 5.46 -18.03 -8.78
N SER A 182 6.34 -17.77 -9.75
CA SER A 182 7.61 -18.51 -9.87
C SER A 182 8.60 -18.09 -8.79
N LEU A 183 8.51 -16.85 -8.30
CA LEU A 183 9.20 -16.47 -7.05
C LEU A 183 8.76 -17.40 -5.90
N TRP A 184 7.49 -17.83 -5.80
CA TRP A 184 7.03 -18.79 -4.76
C TRP A 184 7.70 -20.15 -4.86
N LEU A 185 7.73 -20.71 -6.07
CA LEU A 185 8.34 -22.01 -6.30
C LEU A 185 9.85 -21.93 -6.08
N VAL A 186 10.50 -20.84 -6.51
CA VAL A 186 11.92 -20.58 -6.25
C VAL A 186 12.18 -20.36 -4.75
N TRP A 187 11.26 -19.73 -4.01
CA TRP A 187 11.35 -19.51 -2.56
C TRP A 187 11.19 -20.80 -1.76
N ALA A 188 10.15 -21.59 -2.05
CA ALA A 188 9.94 -22.90 -1.42
C ALA A 188 11.09 -23.87 -1.75
N TRP A 189 11.66 -23.75 -2.95
CA TRP A 189 12.79 -24.56 -3.40
C TRP A 189 14.14 -24.11 -2.82
N ALA A 190 14.39 -22.79 -2.70
CA ALA A 190 15.59 -22.24 -2.05
C ALA A 190 15.59 -22.42 -0.52
N TRP A 191 14.41 -22.52 0.09
CA TRP A 191 14.26 -22.94 1.48
C TRP A 191 14.63 -24.42 1.70
N ALA A 192 14.31 -25.29 0.73
CA ALA A 192 14.59 -26.72 0.81
C ALA A 192 16.05 -27.09 0.50
N TRP A 193 16.81 -26.21 -0.16
CA TRP A 193 18.13 -26.51 -0.70
C TRP A 193 19.16 -25.44 -0.28
N ASN A 194 19.76 -25.62 0.90
CA ASN A 194 21.02 -24.98 1.35
C ASN A 194 20.93 -23.56 1.96
N ASN A 195 21.74 -23.28 3.00
CA ASN A 195 21.73 -22.04 3.80
C ASN A 195 22.09 -20.76 3.03
N ASP A 196 22.59 -20.82 1.79
CA ASP A 196 22.97 -19.63 1.02
C ASP A 196 21.96 -19.30 -0.10
N ALA A 197 21.15 -20.26 -0.56
CA ALA A 197 20.26 -20.07 -1.71
C ALA A 197 19.12 -19.09 -1.41
N TRP A 198 18.56 -19.14 -0.19
CA TRP A 198 17.48 -18.24 0.23
C TRP A 198 17.89 -16.76 0.18
N LEU A 199 19.15 -16.44 0.49
CA LEU A 199 19.67 -15.09 0.46
C LEU A 199 19.65 -14.54 -0.97
N TYR A 200 20.16 -15.31 -1.94
CA TYR A 200 20.16 -14.88 -3.34
C TYR A 200 18.75 -14.68 -3.89
N VAL A 201 17.80 -15.52 -3.48
CA VAL A 201 16.38 -15.35 -3.84
C VAL A 201 15.78 -14.10 -3.21
N THR A 202 16.10 -13.83 -1.94
CA THR A 202 15.68 -12.60 -1.24
C THR A 202 16.21 -11.37 -1.96
N LEU A 203 17.51 -11.37 -2.32
CA LEU A 203 18.14 -10.29 -3.06
C LEU A 203 17.57 -10.11 -4.46
N ALA A 204 17.29 -11.19 -5.18
CA ALA A 204 16.67 -11.14 -6.50
C ALA A 204 15.23 -10.57 -6.43
N THR A 205 14.45 -10.99 -5.45
CA THR A 205 13.09 -10.47 -5.19
C THR A 205 13.14 -8.99 -4.85
N GLY A 206 14.05 -8.61 -3.93
CA GLY A 206 14.26 -7.22 -3.54
C GLY A 206 14.72 -6.35 -4.71
N ALA A 207 15.59 -6.85 -5.59
CA ALA A 207 15.99 -6.15 -6.79
C ALA A 207 14.83 -5.94 -7.76
N GLY A 208 13.96 -6.95 -7.96
CA GLY A 208 12.74 -6.82 -8.75
C GLY A 208 11.79 -5.75 -8.20
N PHE A 209 11.60 -5.73 -6.88
CA PHE A 209 10.83 -4.70 -6.19
C PHE A 209 11.40 -3.30 -6.44
N ILE A 210 12.71 -3.11 -6.23
CA ILE A 210 13.40 -1.83 -6.45
C ILE A 210 13.23 -1.35 -7.91
N LEU A 211 13.39 -2.25 -8.88
CA LEU A 211 13.21 -1.90 -10.30
C LEU A 211 11.78 -1.44 -10.61
N GLN A 212 10.77 -2.11 -10.02
CA GLN A 212 9.38 -1.70 -10.15
C GLN A 212 9.13 -0.31 -9.56
N GLU A 213 9.68 -0.04 -8.37
CA GLU A 213 9.55 1.28 -7.72
C GLU A 213 10.27 2.38 -8.50
N VAL A 214 11.46 2.11 -9.04
CA VAL A 214 12.17 3.05 -9.92
C VAL A 214 11.35 3.37 -11.16
N TYR A 215 10.77 2.35 -11.81
CA TYR A 215 9.89 2.56 -12.96
C TYR A 215 8.66 3.41 -12.61
N GLN A 216 8.03 3.12 -11.47
CA GLN A 216 6.87 3.88 -10.98
C GLN A 216 7.25 5.35 -10.66
N ALA A 217 8.39 5.58 -10.02
CA ALA A 217 8.92 6.90 -9.72
C ALA A 217 9.21 7.70 -11.01
N ILE A 218 9.83 7.08 -12.02
CA ILE A 218 10.07 7.72 -13.33
C ILE A 218 8.75 8.09 -14.02
N ARG A 219 7.77 7.19 -14.00
CA ARG A 219 6.47 7.39 -14.64
C ARG A 219 5.65 8.53 -14.00
N LEU A 220 5.67 8.62 -12.67
CA LEU A 220 4.87 9.58 -11.91
C LEU A 220 5.60 10.92 -11.63
N GLY A 221 6.94 10.94 -11.71
CA GLY A 221 7.74 12.13 -11.49
C GLY A 221 7.53 12.72 -10.08
N ALA A 222 7.30 14.03 -10.01
CA ALA A 222 7.09 14.73 -8.74
C ALA A 222 5.83 14.26 -7.97
N SER A 223 4.81 13.76 -8.69
CA SER A 223 3.59 13.22 -8.08
C SER A 223 3.84 11.91 -7.33
N TYR A 224 4.96 11.22 -7.56
CA TYR A 224 5.32 10.00 -6.82
C TYR A 224 5.39 10.28 -5.31
N LEU A 225 6.06 11.36 -4.91
CA LEU A 225 6.27 11.71 -3.50
C LEU A 225 5.04 12.38 -2.84
N ALA A 226 4.03 12.75 -3.63
CA ALA A 226 2.79 13.31 -3.09
C ALA A 226 1.91 12.23 -2.43
N ASP A 227 2.09 10.97 -2.81
CA ASP A 227 1.39 9.83 -2.21
C ASP A 227 2.21 9.25 -1.05
N SER A 228 1.63 9.26 0.16
CA SER A 228 2.26 8.72 1.35
C SER A 228 2.62 7.24 1.26
N TRP A 229 1.88 6.46 0.46
CA TRP A 229 2.18 5.04 0.30
C TRP A 229 3.43 4.80 -0.54
N ASN A 230 3.64 5.60 -1.58
CA ASN A 230 4.88 5.56 -2.36
C ASN A 230 6.10 5.90 -1.49
N CYS A 231 5.94 6.77 -0.47
CA CYS A 231 7.01 7.02 0.50
C CYS A 231 7.36 5.77 1.34
N ILE A 232 6.37 4.96 1.70
CA ILE A 232 6.59 3.68 2.40
C ILE A 232 7.30 2.68 1.48
N ASP A 233 6.89 2.60 0.22
CA ASP A 233 7.51 1.72 -0.78
C ASP A 233 8.96 2.13 -1.10
N PHE A 234 9.23 3.44 -1.17
CA PHE A 234 10.57 3.98 -1.29
C PHE A 234 11.44 3.67 -0.05
N ALA A 235 10.88 3.79 1.15
CA ALA A 235 11.54 3.39 2.39
C ALA A 235 11.84 1.88 2.38
N GLY A 236 10.90 1.05 1.93
CA GLY A 236 11.09 -0.40 1.76
C GLY A 236 12.24 -0.73 0.82
N SER A 237 12.29 -0.08 -0.35
CA SER A 237 13.39 -0.22 -1.32
C SER A 237 14.74 0.17 -0.71
N SER A 238 14.77 1.29 0.04
CA SER A 238 15.97 1.76 0.72
C SER A 238 16.43 0.80 1.82
N SER A 239 15.50 0.22 2.59
CA SER A 239 15.79 -0.78 3.61
C SER A 239 16.35 -2.07 3.03
N ILE A 240 15.85 -2.53 1.87
CA ILE A 240 16.40 -3.69 1.15
C ILE A 240 17.85 -3.44 0.72
N ILE A 241 18.15 -2.26 0.16
CA ILE A 241 19.53 -1.88 -0.20
C ILE A 241 20.42 -1.83 1.04
N ALA A 242 19.95 -1.22 2.13
CA ALA A 242 20.68 -1.15 3.39
C ALA A 242 20.96 -2.55 3.95
N PHE A 243 19.98 -3.45 3.95
CA PHE A 243 20.16 -4.83 4.37
C PHE A 243 21.21 -5.56 3.55
N ALA A 244 21.17 -5.43 2.21
CA ALA A 244 22.18 -6.03 1.34
C ALA A 244 23.59 -5.51 1.67
N VAL A 245 23.74 -4.19 1.89
CA VAL A 245 25.03 -3.59 2.29
C VAL A 245 25.50 -4.11 3.65
N ILE A 246 24.62 -4.17 4.64
CA ILE A 246 24.90 -4.67 6.00
C ILE A 246 25.38 -6.11 5.95
N HIS A 247 24.65 -6.96 5.21
CA HIS A 247 24.95 -8.38 5.04
C HIS A 247 26.33 -8.58 4.37
N PHE A 248 26.55 -8.00 3.19
CA PHE A 248 27.80 -8.22 2.44
C PHE A 248 29.04 -7.55 3.06
N ARG A 249 28.85 -6.55 3.93
CA ARG A 249 29.95 -5.95 4.70
C ARG A 249 30.29 -6.74 5.97
N GLY A 250 29.48 -7.74 6.34
CA GLY A 250 29.70 -8.54 7.54
C GLY A 250 29.51 -7.74 8.83
N TYR A 251 28.49 -6.87 8.88
CA TYR A 251 28.09 -6.21 10.13
C TYR A 251 27.61 -7.24 11.17
N SER A 252 27.39 -6.80 12.42
CA SER A 252 26.92 -7.70 13.47
C SER A 252 25.56 -8.32 13.13
N THR A 253 25.36 -9.56 13.59
CA THR A 253 24.10 -10.30 13.44
C THR A 253 22.90 -9.53 14.01
N THR A 254 23.10 -8.78 15.08
CA THR A 254 22.08 -7.90 15.67
C THR A 254 21.62 -6.79 14.72
N THR A 255 22.56 -6.16 14.01
CA THR A 255 22.26 -5.12 13.02
C THR A 255 21.57 -5.73 11.81
N GLU A 256 22.03 -6.88 11.34
CA GLU A 256 21.40 -7.62 10.24
C GLU A 256 19.95 -8.02 10.57
N MET A 257 19.71 -8.61 11.75
CA MET A 257 18.36 -8.92 12.22
C MET A 257 17.49 -7.66 12.28
N SER A 258 18.00 -6.55 12.84
CA SER A 258 17.24 -5.31 12.96
C SER A 258 16.83 -4.75 11.58
N ALA A 259 17.72 -4.80 10.60
CA ALA A 259 17.44 -4.39 9.23
C ALA A 259 16.39 -5.32 8.58
N GLY A 260 16.48 -6.62 8.83
CA GLY A 260 15.44 -7.59 8.45
C GLY A 260 14.08 -7.21 9.03
N ILE A 261 13.97 -7.01 10.35
CA ILE A 261 12.71 -6.63 11.03
C ILE A 261 12.07 -5.40 10.38
N VAL A 262 12.86 -4.37 10.07
CA VAL A 262 12.36 -3.16 9.41
C VAL A 262 11.76 -3.49 8.03
N ILE A 263 12.43 -4.33 7.22
CA ILE A 263 11.90 -4.78 5.93
C ILE A 263 10.58 -5.52 6.10
N ALA A 264 10.46 -6.43 7.08
CA ALA A 264 9.20 -7.13 7.34
C ALA A 264 8.07 -6.18 7.74
N LEU A 265 8.35 -5.19 8.61
CA LEU A 265 7.34 -4.21 9.03
C LEU A 265 6.84 -3.35 7.86
N LEU A 266 7.76 -2.84 7.03
CA LEU A 266 7.40 -2.05 5.84
C LEU A 266 6.61 -2.89 4.84
N SER A 267 6.96 -4.16 4.69
CA SER A 267 6.23 -5.11 3.86
C SER A 267 4.82 -5.39 4.41
N ALA A 268 4.67 -5.55 5.71
CA ALA A 268 3.35 -5.68 6.34
C ALA A 268 2.48 -4.42 6.13
N LEU A 269 3.06 -3.22 6.10
CA LEU A 269 2.33 -1.99 5.74
C LEU A 269 1.88 -1.99 4.28
N ARG A 270 2.70 -2.49 3.35
CA ARG A 270 2.30 -2.65 1.94
C ARG A 270 1.19 -3.69 1.76
N LEU A 271 1.16 -4.73 2.60
CA LEU A 271 0.01 -5.65 2.66
C LEU A 271 -1.27 -4.93 3.05
N LEU A 272 -1.18 -4.07 4.07
CA LEU A 272 -2.31 -3.27 4.53
C LEU A 272 -2.80 -2.33 3.41
N GLN A 273 -1.88 -1.68 2.70
CA GLN A 273 -2.21 -0.89 1.52
C GLN A 273 -2.93 -1.72 0.46
N THR A 274 -2.41 -2.90 0.15
CA THR A 274 -3.03 -3.78 -0.85
C THR A 274 -4.43 -4.15 -0.39
N ALA A 275 -4.59 -4.62 0.85
CA ALA A 275 -5.88 -4.93 1.45
C ALA A 275 -6.88 -3.76 1.43
N SER A 276 -6.40 -2.51 1.45
CA SER A 276 -7.26 -1.33 1.36
C SER A 276 -7.99 -1.19 0.03
N LEU A 277 -7.53 -1.86 -1.03
CA LEU A 277 -8.21 -1.90 -2.33
C LEU A 277 -9.43 -2.83 -2.32
N HIS A 278 -9.57 -3.70 -1.32
CA HIS A 278 -10.70 -4.61 -1.21
C HIS A 278 -11.95 -3.87 -0.74
N GLN A 279 -13.06 -3.98 -1.48
CA GLN A 279 -14.30 -3.22 -1.21
C GLN A 279 -14.82 -3.35 0.23
N ALA A 280 -14.68 -4.51 0.87
CA ALA A 280 -15.12 -4.73 2.24
C ALA A 280 -14.13 -4.21 3.31
N VAL A 281 -12.83 -4.17 3.00
CA VAL A 281 -11.77 -3.90 4.00
C VAL A 281 -11.24 -2.47 3.87
N GLY A 282 -11.26 -1.91 2.66
CA GLY A 282 -10.82 -0.55 2.35
C GLY A 282 -11.42 0.53 3.24
N PRO A 283 -12.76 0.62 3.38
CA PRO A 283 -13.38 1.60 4.26
C PRO A 283 -12.94 1.48 5.72
N LEU A 284 -12.73 0.25 6.20
CA LEU A 284 -12.26 0.00 7.57
C LEU A 284 -10.81 0.46 7.75
N ILE A 285 -9.91 0.13 6.81
CA ILE A 285 -8.51 0.57 6.86
C ILE A 285 -8.43 2.09 6.78
N LEU A 286 -9.20 2.72 5.89
CA LEU A 286 -9.23 4.17 5.77
C LEU A 286 -9.73 4.83 7.07
N ALA A 287 -10.73 4.25 7.73
CA ALA A 287 -11.20 4.72 9.03
C ALA A 287 -10.10 4.61 10.11
N VAL A 288 -9.35 3.50 10.13
CA VAL A 288 -8.21 3.32 11.05
C VAL A 288 -7.10 4.33 10.77
N VAL A 289 -6.73 4.55 9.51
CA VAL A 289 -5.72 5.54 9.12
C VAL A 289 -6.14 6.95 9.54
N LYS A 290 -7.42 7.30 9.35
CA LYS A 290 -7.96 8.58 9.79
C LYS A 290 -7.91 8.72 11.31
N MET A 291 -8.30 7.68 12.05
CA MET A 291 -8.20 7.67 13.50
C MET A 291 -6.75 7.81 13.99
N ILE A 292 -5.79 7.15 13.34
CA ILE A 292 -4.36 7.30 13.64
C ILE A 292 -3.90 8.74 13.36
N SER A 293 -4.35 9.34 12.25
CA SER A 293 -4.05 10.74 11.93
C SER A 293 -4.58 11.69 13.00
N ASP A 294 -5.80 11.46 13.50
CA ASP A 294 -6.39 12.26 14.59
C ASP A 294 -5.61 12.10 15.90
N ILE A 295 -5.12 10.89 16.20
CA ILE A 295 -4.33 10.58 17.40
C ILE A 295 -2.85 11.01 17.25
N SER A 296 -2.36 11.26 16.04
CA SER A 296 -0.95 11.53 15.76
C SER A 296 -0.40 12.73 16.53
N MET A 297 -1.17 13.81 16.65
CA MET A 297 -0.77 15.00 17.41
C MET A 297 -0.61 14.69 18.91
N PHE A 298 -1.48 13.83 19.44
CA PHE A 298 -1.37 13.35 20.82
C PHE A 298 -0.13 12.47 21.00
N LEU A 299 0.18 11.57 20.06
CA LEU A 299 1.39 10.74 20.11
C LEU A 299 2.68 11.57 20.06
N VAL A 300 2.71 12.63 19.25
CA VAL A 300 3.85 13.56 19.20
C VAL A 300 4.01 14.30 20.53
N LEU A 301 2.91 14.80 21.11
CA LEU A 301 2.94 15.44 22.42
C LEU A 301 3.40 14.47 23.51
N TYR A 302 2.89 13.23 23.49
CA TYR A 302 3.26 12.18 24.41
C TYR A 302 4.75 11.83 24.30
N ALA A 303 5.26 11.64 23.08
CA ALA A 303 6.69 11.40 22.83
C ALA A 303 7.54 12.57 23.32
N TYR A 304 7.12 13.82 23.08
CA TYR A 304 7.82 15.01 23.57
C TYR A 304 7.91 15.04 25.10
N ILE A 305 6.80 14.81 25.80
CA ILE A 305 6.76 14.74 27.26
C ILE A 305 7.69 13.63 27.76
N LEU A 306 7.61 12.45 27.15
CA LEU A 306 8.42 11.29 27.51
C LEU A 306 9.92 11.59 27.34
N LEU A 307 10.32 12.23 26.24
CA LEU A 307 11.71 12.64 25.99
C LEU A 307 12.22 13.67 27.01
N ILE A 308 11.39 14.64 27.43
CA ILE A 308 11.76 15.59 28.49
C ILE A 308 12.02 14.85 29.81
N PHE A 309 11.09 13.99 30.23
CA PHE A 309 11.26 13.22 31.46
C PHE A 309 12.47 12.29 31.38
N ALA A 310 12.71 11.65 30.23
CA ALA A 310 13.89 10.82 30.02
C ALA A 310 15.18 11.63 30.20
N GLY A 311 15.21 12.87 29.68
CA GLY A 311 16.34 13.80 29.88
C GLY A 311 16.55 14.16 31.35
N VAL A 312 15.49 14.50 32.06
CA VAL A 312 15.55 14.83 33.50
C VAL A 312 16.03 13.63 34.31
N PHE A 313 15.45 12.45 34.12
CA PHE A 313 15.85 11.23 34.85
C PHE A 313 17.28 10.80 34.52
N ASN A 314 17.72 10.93 33.26
CA ASN A 314 19.10 10.64 32.89
C ASN A 314 20.11 11.59 33.56
N VAL A 315 19.77 12.88 33.74
CA VAL A 315 20.62 13.82 34.49
C VAL A 315 20.60 13.49 35.98
N LEU A 316 19.42 13.25 36.56
CA LEU A 316 19.29 12.94 37.98
C LEU A 316 19.95 11.62 38.37
N SER A 317 19.97 10.63 37.47
CA SER A 317 20.62 9.34 37.71
C SER A 317 22.09 9.31 37.30
N SER A 318 22.67 10.43 36.85
CA SER A 318 24.07 10.43 36.37
C SER A 318 25.10 10.27 37.49
N ASP A 319 24.70 10.43 38.75
CA ASP A 319 25.58 10.42 39.93
C ASP A 319 25.55 9.09 40.72
N GLU A 320 24.65 8.16 40.40
CA GLU A 320 24.49 6.87 41.09
C GLU A 320 24.41 5.74 40.05
N ASP A 321 25.03 4.58 40.33
CA ASP A 321 25.09 3.37 39.47
C ASP A 321 23.70 2.73 39.21
N HIS A 322 22.79 3.45 38.55
CA HIS A 322 21.43 3.00 38.29
C HIS A 322 21.31 2.35 36.92
N GLU A 323 21.11 1.03 36.93
CA GLU A 323 21.04 0.13 35.77
C GLU A 323 19.94 0.52 34.74
N TYR A 324 18.89 1.21 35.20
CA TYR A 324 17.68 1.54 34.44
C TYR A 324 17.68 2.93 33.79
N PHE A 325 18.40 3.91 34.34
CA PHE A 325 18.39 5.29 33.85
C PHE A 325 19.74 5.80 33.34
N GLY A 326 20.79 4.97 33.42
CA GLY A 326 22.16 5.36 33.04
C GLY A 326 22.39 5.73 31.57
N THR A 327 21.39 5.61 30.69
CA THR A 327 21.44 6.20 29.35
C THR A 327 20.08 6.78 28.97
N TYR A 328 20.08 7.83 28.16
CA TYR A 328 18.86 8.49 27.68
C TYR A 328 17.89 7.51 26.98
N GLY A 329 18.42 6.56 26.20
CA GLY A 329 17.62 5.54 25.52
C GLY A 329 16.94 4.58 26.50
N LYS A 330 17.66 4.10 27.52
CA LYS A 330 17.08 3.27 28.58
C LYS A 330 16.02 4.04 29.38
N ALA A 331 16.31 5.28 29.76
CA ALA A 331 15.37 6.14 30.47
C ALA A 331 14.07 6.35 29.68
N THR A 332 14.19 6.61 28.37
CA THR A 332 13.05 6.72 27.44
C THR A 332 12.22 5.43 27.41
N LEU A 333 12.88 4.28 27.28
CA LEU A 333 12.23 2.97 27.20
C LEU A 333 11.56 2.58 28.54
N THR A 334 12.21 2.82 29.67
CA THR A 334 11.64 2.60 31.01
C THR A 334 10.41 3.48 31.24
N LEU A 335 10.45 4.75 30.86
CA LEU A 335 9.28 5.63 30.95
C LEU A 335 8.14 5.22 30.02
N PHE A 336 8.48 4.71 28.83
CA PHE A 336 7.48 4.15 27.92
C PHE A 336 6.76 2.95 28.55
N TYR A 337 7.50 1.97 29.08
CA TYR A 337 6.92 0.81 29.76
C TYR A 337 6.09 1.19 30.98
N ALA A 338 6.61 2.13 31.79
CA ALA A 338 5.90 2.70 32.92
C ALA A 338 4.53 3.28 32.52
N ALA A 339 4.47 4.01 31.42
CA ALA A 339 3.23 4.61 30.93
C ALA A 339 2.25 3.59 30.33
N VAL A 340 2.75 2.45 29.84
CA VAL A 340 1.92 1.29 29.43
C VAL A 340 1.44 0.48 30.65
N GLY A 341 1.96 0.76 31.85
CA GLY A 341 1.63 0.07 33.10
C GLY A 341 2.52 -1.15 33.39
N GLU A 342 3.60 -1.33 32.61
CA GLU A 342 4.60 -2.36 32.86
C GLU A 342 5.75 -1.74 33.65
N PHE A 343 5.68 -1.86 34.98
CA PHE A 343 6.75 -1.46 35.90
C PHE A 343 7.24 -2.75 36.59
N ASN A 344 8.31 -3.35 36.08
CA ASN A 344 8.98 -4.49 36.70
C ASN A 344 10.41 -4.11 37.10
#